data_AF-A0A936PX59-F1
#
_entry.id   AF-A0A936PX59-F1
#
_cell.length_a   1.000
_cell.length_b   1.000
_cell.length_c   1.000
_cell.angle_alpha   90.00
_cell.angle_beta   90.00
_cell.angle_gamma   90.00
#
_symmetry.space_group_name_H-M   'P 1'
#
loop_
_entity.id
_entity.type
_entity.pdbx_description
1 polymer ?
#
loop_
_entity_poly.entity_id
_entity_poly.type
_entity_poly.pdbx_seq_one_letter_code
_entity_poly.pdbx_strand_id
1 'polypeptide(L)'
;MEPPLIPYTPSAAERRLIREARRFELEALLRALLSLGYPREAVQFQSHWTRASPASFVQSLRLGRAPDGRPRAVITLNMGLLSAQSPLPTHFLRALDDGRVDEDKVEVFFHFFDHVLIARHLGAAQREALPRATAAQLLRVVGLSSPTGLHWLATRLFPELEVSVGRAPVARAVKTPELVLGEATLTDETVLGGAASVPTGGLELTLIAEEVENPAGRAWAEIVAERLEALWSALADEDLCAGSPGDAHAPRASSSWAAAAWALRR
;
A
#
# COMPACT_ATOMS: atom_id res chain seq x y z
N MET A 1 3.31 -39.67 3.82
CA MET A 1 2.00 -39.80 4.50
C MET A 1 2.00 -38.75 5.59
N GLU A 2 1.42 -37.59 5.31
CA GLU A 2 1.48 -36.47 6.25
C GLU A 2 0.43 -36.69 7.34
N PRO A 3 0.80 -36.55 8.63
CA PRO A 3 -0.07 -37.00 9.70
C PRO A 3 -1.35 -36.15 9.78
N PRO A 4 -2.49 -36.78 10.09
CA PRO A 4 -3.76 -36.09 10.21
C PRO A 4 -3.70 -35.03 11.32
N LEU A 5 -4.38 -33.91 11.08
CA LEU A 5 -4.59 -32.89 12.10
C LEU A 5 -5.33 -33.52 13.29
N ILE A 6 -4.77 -33.41 14.48
CA ILE A 6 -5.43 -33.86 15.70
C ILE A 6 -6.53 -32.82 16.04
N PRO A 7 -7.78 -33.26 16.25
CA PRO A 7 -8.85 -32.36 16.63
C PRO A 7 -8.57 -31.79 18.03
N TYR A 8 -8.75 -30.47 18.16
CA TYR A 8 -8.64 -29.75 19.43
C TYR A 8 -9.85 -28.81 19.56
N THR A 9 -10.11 -28.29 20.76
CA THR A 9 -11.18 -27.32 20.97
C THR A 9 -10.73 -25.93 20.51
N PRO A 10 -11.28 -25.39 19.41
CA PRO A 10 -10.86 -24.08 18.92
C PRO A 10 -11.36 -22.97 19.85
N SER A 11 -10.57 -21.93 20.03
CA SER A 11 -10.96 -20.71 20.74
C SER A 11 -12.10 -19.97 20.02
N ALA A 12 -12.74 -19.02 20.69
CA ALA A 12 -13.81 -18.22 20.07
C ALA A 12 -13.34 -17.45 18.83
N ALA A 13 -12.10 -16.93 18.86
CA ALA A 13 -11.49 -16.23 17.73
C ALA A 13 -11.23 -17.18 16.54
N GLU A 14 -10.69 -18.37 16.80
CA GLU A 14 -10.44 -19.38 15.77
C GLU A 14 -11.74 -19.85 15.09
N ARG A 15 -12.81 -20.06 15.87
CA ARG A 15 -14.13 -20.42 15.31
C ARG A 15 -14.69 -19.33 14.39
N ARG A 16 -14.48 -18.06 14.73
CA ARG A 16 -14.89 -16.93 13.89
C ARG A 16 -14.06 -16.87 12.61
N LEU A 17 -12.75 -17.10 12.71
CA LEU A 17 -11.85 -17.11 11.57
C LEU A 17 -12.19 -18.23 10.57
N ILE A 18 -12.46 -19.44 11.05
CA ILE A 18 -12.88 -20.58 10.21
C ILE A 18 -14.16 -20.24 9.44
N ARG A 19 -15.15 -19.65 10.13
CA ARG A 19 -16.46 -19.31 9.54
C ARG A 19 -16.34 -18.25 8.43
N GLU A 20 -15.57 -17.21 8.69
CA GLU A 20 -15.45 -16.06 7.79
C GLU A 20 -14.28 -16.19 6.80
N ALA A 21 -13.54 -17.31 6.79
CA ALA A 21 -12.32 -17.49 6.00
C ALA A 21 -12.47 -17.11 4.51
N ARG A 22 -13.62 -17.42 3.91
CA ARG A 22 -13.94 -17.10 2.50
C ARG A 22 -14.02 -15.60 2.20
N ARG A 23 -14.18 -14.75 3.20
CA ARG A 23 -14.25 -13.29 3.03
C ARG A 23 -12.90 -12.61 3.21
N PHE A 24 -11.89 -13.35 3.70
CA PHE A 24 -10.57 -12.80 3.89
C PHE A 24 -9.77 -12.84 2.60
N GLU A 25 -9.08 -11.74 2.32
CA GLU A 25 -7.88 -11.76 1.48
C GLU A 25 -6.81 -12.65 2.13
N LEU A 26 -6.03 -13.37 1.32
CA LEU A 26 -5.04 -14.33 1.82
C LEU A 26 -4.05 -13.69 2.80
N GLU A 27 -3.53 -12.49 2.48
CA GLU A 27 -2.59 -11.78 3.36
C GLU A 27 -3.21 -11.40 4.71
N ALA A 28 -4.48 -10.97 4.70
CA ALA A 28 -5.19 -10.65 5.93
C ALA A 28 -5.43 -11.92 6.78
N LEU A 29 -5.72 -13.05 6.13
CA LEU A 29 -5.85 -14.35 6.77
C LEU A 29 -4.54 -14.81 7.41
N LEU A 30 -3.42 -14.71 6.69
CA LEU A 30 -2.10 -15.09 7.21
C LEU A 30 -1.68 -14.22 8.41
N ARG A 31 -2.00 -12.92 8.40
CA ARG A 31 -1.76 -12.03 9.55
C ARG A 31 -2.63 -12.38 10.74
N ALA A 32 -3.91 -12.70 10.52
CA ALA A 32 -4.81 -13.14 11.57
C ALA A 32 -4.31 -14.45 12.22
N LEU A 33 -3.86 -15.41 11.39
CA LEU A 33 -3.27 -16.66 11.86
C LEU A 33 -1.99 -16.43 12.69
N LEU A 34 -1.10 -15.54 12.23
CA LEU A 34 0.10 -15.18 12.97
C LEU A 34 -0.23 -14.59 14.35
N SER A 35 -1.24 -13.71 14.43
CA SER A 35 -1.69 -13.13 15.70
C SER A 35 -2.27 -14.16 16.68
N LEU A 36 -2.77 -15.29 16.16
CA LEU A 36 -3.29 -16.42 16.93
C LEU A 36 -2.20 -17.46 17.26
N GLY A 37 -0.94 -17.21 16.90
CA GLY A 37 0.19 -18.09 17.19
C GLY A 37 0.42 -19.19 16.16
N TYR A 38 -0.11 -19.06 14.94
CA TYR A 38 0.20 -19.94 13.80
C TYR A 38 1.29 -19.28 12.96
N PRO A 39 2.58 -19.65 13.11
CA PRO A 39 3.66 -19.10 12.30
C PRO A 39 3.55 -19.56 10.84
N ARG A 40 4.25 -18.93 9.90
CA ARG A 40 4.11 -19.24 8.47
C ARG A 40 4.46 -20.69 8.14
N GLU A 41 5.42 -21.27 8.86
CA GLU A 41 5.85 -22.66 8.73
C GLU A 41 4.79 -23.65 9.22
N ALA A 42 3.83 -23.18 10.02
CA ALA A 42 2.68 -23.95 10.49
C ALA A 42 1.52 -23.99 9.49
N VAL A 43 1.58 -23.17 8.44
CA VAL A 43 0.52 -23.03 7.43
C VAL A 43 0.82 -23.90 6.22
N GLN A 44 -0.15 -24.72 5.84
CA GLN A 44 -0.12 -25.53 4.63
C GLN A 44 -1.17 -25.06 3.64
N PHE A 45 -0.86 -25.18 2.36
CA PHE A 45 -1.74 -24.78 1.28
C PHE A 45 -2.17 -26.02 0.49
N GLN A 46 -3.45 -26.08 0.15
CA GLN A 46 -4.03 -27.13 -0.67
C GLN A 46 -4.89 -26.50 -1.76
N SER A 47 -4.91 -27.09 -2.96
CA SER A 47 -5.83 -26.66 -3.99
C SER A 47 -7.18 -27.35 -3.84
N HIS A 48 -8.25 -26.64 -4.18
CA HIS A 48 -9.60 -27.20 -4.28
C HIS A 48 -9.87 -27.62 -5.72
N TRP A 49 -10.34 -28.86 -5.90
CA TRP A 49 -10.89 -29.28 -7.18
C TRP A 49 -12.16 -28.50 -7.51
N THR A 50 -12.11 -27.67 -8.55
CA THR A 50 -13.27 -26.97 -9.07
C THR A 50 -13.08 -26.57 -10.52
N ARG A 51 -14.14 -26.68 -11.32
CA ARG A 51 -14.19 -26.14 -12.69
C ARG A 51 -14.89 -24.77 -12.77
N ALA A 52 -15.48 -24.33 -11.67
CA ALA A 52 -16.21 -23.06 -11.64
C ALA A 52 -15.24 -21.90 -11.42
N SER A 53 -15.57 -20.73 -11.97
CA SER A 53 -14.92 -19.49 -11.57
C SER A 53 -15.25 -19.25 -10.09
N PRO A 54 -14.24 -19.24 -9.20
CA PRO A 54 -14.50 -19.11 -7.78
C PRO A 54 -14.92 -17.67 -7.44
N ALA A 55 -15.84 -17.51 -6.48
CA ALA A 55 -16.25 -16.21 -5.96
C ALA A 55 -15.28 -15.66 -4.88
N SER A 56 -14.35 -16.49 -4.41
CA SER A 56 -13.33 -16.14 -3.42
C SER A 56 -12.04 -16.92 -3.67
N PHE A 57 -10.90 -16.31 -3.35
CA PHE A 57 -9.60 -16.95 -3.44
C PHE A 57 -9.40 -18.04 -2.37
N VAL A 58 -9.89 -17.81 -1.13
CA VAL A 58 -9.84 -18.76 -0.03
C VAL A 58 -11.11 -19.59 0.00
N GLN A 59 -11.00 -20.90 -0.11
CA GLN A 59 -12.15 -21.81 -0.10
C GLN A 59 -12.53 -22.24 1.33
N SER A 60 -11.53 -22.62 2.14
CA SER A 60 -11.74 -23.04 3.52
C SER A 60 -10.46 -22.94 4.35
N LEU A 61 -10.64 -22.90 5.66
CA LEU A 61 -9.57 -22.95 6.66
C LEU A 61 -9.85 -24.10 7.63
N ARG A 62 -8.88 -24.98 7.81
CA ARG A 62 -8.89 -26.01 8.85
C ARG A 62 -7.77 -25.73 9.84
N LEU A 63 -8.11 -25.64 11.12
CA LEU A 63 -7.15 -25.48 12.20
C LEU A 63 -7.02 -26.80 12.95
N GLY A 64 -5.82 -27.12 13.39
CA GLY A 64 -5.55 -28.36 14.11
C GLY A 64 -4.23 -28.32 14.87
N ARG A 65 -3.86 -29.48 15.39
CA ARG A 65 -2.53 -29.71 15.99
C ARG A 65 -1.81 -30.79 15.20
N ALA A 66 -0.51 -30.60 14.96
CA ALA A 66 0.34 -31.68 14.49
C ALA A 66 0.55 -32.72 15.61
N PRO A 67 1.06 -33.93 15.28
CA PRO A 67 1.35 -34.96 16.28
C PRO A 67 2.34 -34.53 17.38
N ASP A 68 3.16 -33.52 17.10
CA ASP A 68 4.10 -32.89 18.03
C ASP A 68 3.44 -31.82 18.93
N GLY A 69 2.11 -31.65 18.85
CA GLY A 69 1.33 -30.66 19.62
C GLY A 69 1.40 -29.23 19.08
N ARG A 70 2.16 -28.99 17.99
CA ARG A 70 2.30 -27.65 17.43
C ARG A 70 1.02 -27.22 16.68
N PRO A 71 0.66 -25.92 16.73
CA PRO A 71 -0.47 -25.41 15.95
C PRO A 71 -0.20 -25.63 14.45
N ARG A 72 -1.22 -26.06 13.73
CA ARG A 72 -1.19 -26.25 12.27
C ARG A 72 -2.46 -25.69 11.64
N ALA A 73 -2.29 -25.00 10.52
CA ALA A 73 -3.39 -24.47 9.74
C ALA A 73 -3.28 -25.00 8.31
N VAL A 74 -4.37 -25.53 7.77
CA VAL A 74 -4.47 -25.94 6.37
C VAL A 74 -5.45 -25.00 5.70
N ILE A 75 -4.96 -24.24 4.73
CA ILE A 75 -5.73 -23.30 3.94
C ILE A 75 -5.98 -23.94 2.58
N THR A 76 -7.24 -24.14 2.24
CA THR A 76 -7.64 -24.59 0.91
C THR A 76 -7.92 -23.37 0.04
N LEU A 77 -7.27 -23.29 -1.11
CA LEU A 77 -7.35 -22.18 -2.06
C LEU A 77 -7.99 -22.64 -3.36
N ASN A 78 -8.66 -21.73 -4.05
CA ASN A 78 -9.14 -21.94 -5.42
C ASN A 78 -8.02 -21.67 -6.45
N MET A 79 -6.81 -22.12 -6.15
CA MET A 79 -5.57 -21.97 -6.94
C MET A 79 -4.70 -23.22 -6.71
N GLY A 80 -3.97 -23.64 -7.75
CA GLY A 80 -3.02 -24.76 -7.68
C GLY A 80 -3.28 -25.80 -8.76
N LEU A 81 -2.86 -27.05 -8.53
CA LEU A 81 -2.94 -28.10 -9.55
C LEU A 81 -4.38 -28.53 -9.84
N LEU A 82 -5.30 -28.36 -8.91
CA LEU A 82 -6.70 -28.78 -9.07
C LEU A 82 -7.68 -27.63 -9.34
N SER A 83 -7.19 -26.40 -9.52
CA SER A 83 -8.07 -25.25 -9.77
C SER A 83 -8.57 -25.18 -11.22
N ALA A 84 -9.57 -24.34 -11.47
CA ALA A 84 -10.08 -24.08 -12.82
C ALA A 84 -9.01 -23.52 -13.80
N GLN A 85 -7.98 -22.86 -13.27
CA GLN A 85 -6.80 -22.40 -14.03
C GLN A 85 -5.58 -23.30 -13.78
N SER A 86 -5.82 -24.61 -13.73
CA SER A 86 -4.79 -25.59 -13.47
C SER A 86 -3.67 -25.54 -14.52
N PRO A 87 -2.39 -25.62 -14.10
CA PRO A 87 -1.27 -25.83 -15.00
C PRO A 87 -1.15 -27.29 -15.47
N LEU A 88 -2.03 -28.20 -15.02
CA LEU A 88 -1.99 -29.60 -15.43
C LEU A 88 -2.37 -29.75 -16.91
N PRO A 89 -1.71 -30.66 -17.64
CA PRO A 89 -2.12 -31.00 -18.99
C PRO A 89 -3.59 -31.45 -19.05
N THR A 90 -4.30 -31.04 -20.09
CA THR A 90 -5.75 -31.30 -20.25
C THR A 90 -6.13 -32.79 -20.18
N HIS A 91 -5.23 -33.71 -20.53
CA HIS A 91 -5.51 -35.15 -20.45
C HIS A 91 -5.64 -35.65 -19.01
N PHE A 92 -4.93 -35.07 -18.04
CA PHE A 92 -5.10 -35.39 -16.62
C PHE A 92 -6.47 -34.95 -16.11
N LEU A 93 -6.89 -33.74 -16.49
CA LEU A 93 -8.21 -33.22 -16.17
C LEU A 93 -9.31 -34.12 -16.75
N ARG A 94 -9.18 -34.54 -18.02
CA ARG A 94 -10.11 -35.49 -18.64
C ARG A 94 -10.14 -36.85 -17.93
N ALA A 95 -9.00 -37.37 -17.47
CA ALA A 95 -8.95 -38.64 -16.77
C ALA A 95 -9.66 -38.59 -15.40
N LEU A 96 -9.57 -37.45 -14.71
CA LEU A 96 -10.33 -37.13 -13.49
C LEU A 96 -11.83 -37.01 -13.80
N ASP A 97 -12.17 -36.24 -14.83
CA ASP A 97 -13.54 -35.98 -15.26
C ASP A 97 -14.30 -37.24 -15.68
N ASP A 98 -13.61 -38.13 -16.39
CA ASP A 98 -14.15 -39.39 -16.89
C ASP A 98 -14.26 -40.47 -15.79
N GLY A 99 -13.89 -40.15 -14.53
CA GLY A 99 -13.91 -41.07 -13.40
C GLY A 99 -12.98 -42.28 -13.57
N ARG A 100 -11.99 -42.19 -14.48
CA ARG A 100 -11.02 -43.26 -14.73
C ARG A 100 -10.04 -43.44 -13.57
N VAL A 101 -9.94 -42.43 -12.72
CA VAL A 101 -9.06 -42.41 -11.57
C VAL A 101 -9.88 -42.02 -10.34
N ASP A 102 -9.56 -42.65 -9.22
CA ASP A 102 -10.16 -42.38 -7.93
C ASP A 102 -9.82 -40.94 -7.48
N GLU A 103 -10.83 -40.06 -7.47
CA GLU A 103 -10.70 -38.63 -7.19
C GLU A 103 -10.00 -38.36 -5.86
N ASP A 104 -10.35 -39.12 -4.82
CA ASP A 104 -9.79 -38.96 -3.47
C ASP A 104 -8.29 -39.25 -3.45
N LYS A 105 -7.85 -40.28 -4.18
CA LYS A 105 -6.42 -40.67 -4.24
C LYS A 105 -5.61 -39.66 -5.04
N VAL A 106 -6.20 -39.12 -6.10
CA VAL A 106 -5.55 -38.12 -6.94
C VAL A 106 -5.46 -36.77 -6.22
N GLU A 107 -6.50 -36.39 -5.48
CA GLU A 107 -6.50 -35.19 -4.66
C GLU A 107 -5.38 -35.25 -3.61
N VAL A 108 -5.26 -36.37 -2.88
CA VAL A 108 -4.17 -36.59 -1.91
C VAL A 108 -2.80 -36.54 -2.57
N PHE A 109 -2.66 -37.08 -3.78
CA PHE A 109 -1.41 -37.04 -4.54
C PHE A 109 -1.03 -35.60 -4.92
N PHE A 110 -1.97 -34.79 -5.41
CA PHE A 110 -1.68 -33.42 -5.81
C PHE A 110 -1.49 -32.48 -4.62
N HIS A 111 -2.20 -32.71 -3.51
CA HIS A 111 -1.99 -31.96 -2.26
C HIS A 111 -0.55 -32.04 -1.76
N PHE A 112 0.16 -33.14 -2.03
CA PHE A 112 1.59 -33.26 -1.72
C PHE A 112 2.45 -32.21 -2.42
N PHE A 113 2.13 -31.87 -3.68
CA PHE A 113 2.89 -30.88 -4.46
C PHE A 113 2.36 -29.46 -4.29
N ASP A 114 1.07 -29.33 -3.99
CA ASP A 114 0.37 -28.04 -3.92
C ASP A 114 1.05 -27.08 -2.96
N HIS A 115 1.40 -27.53 -1.75
CA HIS A 115 1.97 -26.62 -0.75
C HIS A 115 3.22 -25.91 -1.28
N VAL A 116 4.15 -26.65 -1.89
CA VAL A 116 5.41 -26.09 -2.41
C VAL A 116 5.16 -25.17 -3.60
N LEU A 117 4.30 -25.59 -4.54
CA LEU A 117 4.01 -24.82 -5.74
C LEU A 117 3.27 -23.51 -5.43
N ILE A 118 2.23 -23.60 -4.59
CA ILE A 118 1.43 -22.47 -4.16
C ILE A 118 2.28 -21.51 -3.32
N ALA A 119 3.04 -22.01 -2.33
CA ALA A 119 3.89 -21.15 -1.50
C ALA A 119 4.94 -20.41 -2.34
N ARG A 120 5.53 -21.07 -3.34
CA ARG A 120 6.49 -20.43 -4.27
C ARG A 120 5.82 -19.37 -5.14
N HIS A 121 4.64 -19.67 -5.68
CA HIS A 121 3.89 -18.72 -6.51
C HIS A 121 3.48 -17.47 -5.72
N LEU A 122 2.92 -17.65 -4.52
CA LEU A 122 2.56 -16.57 -3.62
C LEU A 122 3.77 -15.77 -3.15
N GLY A 123 4.90 -16.44 -2.90
CA GLY A 123 6.16 -15.79 -2.55
C GLY A 123 6.73 -14.94 -3.68
N ALA A 124 6.57 -15.38 -4.94
CA ALA A 124 6.96 -14.59 -6.11
C ALA A 124 6.04 -13.36 -6.27
N ALA A 125 4.72 -13.55 -6.20
CA ALA A 125 3.74 -12.46 -6.27
C ALA A 125 3.94 -11.41 -5.15
N GLN A 126 4.30 -11.84 -3.94
CA GLN A 126 4.64 -10.91 -2.84
C GLN A 126 5.92 -10.11 -3.08
N ARG A 127 6.87 -10.66 -3.85
CA ARG A 127 8.11 -9.93 -4.21
C ARG A 127 7.87 -8.94 -5.35
N GLU A 128 6.92 -9.23 -6.24
CA GLU A 128 6.49 -8.34 -7.31
C GLU A 128 5.52 -7.25 -6.83
N ALA A 129 4.80 -7.51 -5.73
CA ALA A 129 4.09 -6.46 -5.01
C ALA A 129 5.11 -5.41 -4.56
N LEU A 130 4.93 -4.17 -5.01
CA LEU A 130 5.78 -3.03 -4.66
C LEU A 130 6.11 -3.09 -3.16
N PRO A 131 7.40 -3.05 -2.78
CA PRO A 131 7.84 -3.31 -1.41
C PRO A 131 7.14 -2.34 -0.48
N ARG A 132 6.09 -2.77 0.23
CA ARG A 132 5.20 -1.95 1.10
C ARG A 132 5.39 -0.46 0.82
N ALA A 133 5.09 -0.03 -0.41
CA ALA A 133 5.45 1.32 -0.80
C ALA A 133 4.73 2.25 0.18
N THR A 134 5.50 3.06 0.90
CA THR A 134 4.92 3.96 1.89
C THR A 134 3.94 4.86 1.15
N ALA A 135 2.92 5.39 1.83
CA ALA A 135 1.96 6.30 1.22
C ALA A 135 2.67 7.40 0.41
N ALA A 136 3.83 7.89 0.88
CA ALA A 136 4.69 8.83 0.18
C ALA A 136 5.23 8.32 -1.17
N GLN A 137 5.76 7.10 -1.23
CA GLN A 137 6.24 6.51 -2.49
C GLN A 137 5.10 6.30 -3.50
N LEU A 138 3.94 5.85 -3.03
CA LEU A 138 2.75 5.73 -3.89
C LEU A 138 2.28 7.10 -4.39
N LEU A 139 2.29 8.12 -3.54
CA LEU A 139 1.95 9.50 -3.92
C LEU A 139 2.94 10.10 -4.92
N ARG A 140 4.23 9.75 -4.84
CA ARG A 140 5.24 10.13 -5.85
C ARG A 140 4.95 9.49 -7.21
N VAL A 141 4.49 8.24 -7.24
CA VAL A 141 4.09 7.55 -8.48
C VAL A 141 2.81 8.15 -9.08
N VAL A 142 1.87 8.60 -8.24
CA VAL A 142 0.63 9.27 -8.66
C VAL A 142 0.90 10.64 -9.31
N GLY A 143 2.09 11.22 -9.11
CA GLY A 143 2.51 12.43 -9.80
C GLY A 143 1.88 13.71 -9.25
N LEU A 144 2.09 13.98 -7.96
CA LEU A 144 1.68 15.24 -7.31
C LEU A 144 2.31 16.51 -7.92
N SER A 145 3.30 16.36 -8.79
CA SER A 145 3.87 17.44 -9.61
C SER A 145 3.01 17.83 -10.82
N SER A 146 1.93 17.09 -11.09
CA SER A 146 0.96 17.37 -12.15
C SER A 146 -0.33 17.98 -11.57
N PRO A 147 -0.92 19.00 -12.23
CA PRO A 147 -2.22 19.54 -11.83
C PRO A 147 -3.30 18.46 -11.70
N THR A 148 -3.30 17.46 -12.59
CA THR A 148 -4.29 16.36 -12.56
C THR A 148 -4.12 15.45 -11.35
N GLY A 149 -2.88 15.13 -10.99
CA GLY A 149 -2.59 14.27 -9.83
C GLY A 149 -2.95 14.97 -8.52
N LEU A 150 -2.61 16.26 -8.41
CA LEU A 150 -2.96 17.07 -7.24
C LEU A 150 -4.47 17.30 -7.14
N HIS A 151 -5.15 17.55 -8.27
CA HIS A 151 -6.60 17.70 -8.31
C HIS A 151 -7.29 16.42 -7.84
N TRP A 152 -6.91 15.24 -8.36
CA TRP A 152 -7.46 13.96 -7.93
C TRP A 152 -7.27 13.72 -6.44
N LEU A 153 -6.09 14.03 -5.89
CA LEU A 153 -5.82 13.86 -4.47
C LEU A 153 -6.70 14.79 -3.63
N ALA A 154 -6.78 16.07 -4.03
CA ALA A 154 -7.54 17.07 -3.30
C ALA A 154 -9.05 16.79 -3.32
N THR A 155 -9.63 16.36 -4.45
CA THR A 155 -11.04 15.92 -4.51
C THR A 155 -11.31 14.74 -3.57
N ARG A 156 -10.31 13.89 -3.31
CA ARG A 156 -10.47 12.76 -2.40
C ARG A 156 -10.29 13.11 -0.92
N LEU A 157 -9.46 14.12 -0.63
CA LEU A 157 -9.24 14.62 0.74
C LEU A 157 -10.32 15.60 1.20
N PHE A 158 -10.94 16.30 0.25
CA PHE A 158 -11.99 17.29 0.46
C PHE A 158 -13.18 17.01 -0.45
N PRO A 159 -13.88 15.87 -0.30
CA PRO A 159 -15.08 15.60 -1.08
C PRO A 159 -16.21 16.62 -0.81
N GLU A 160 -16.11 17.36 0.29
CA GLU A 160 -17.09 18.36 0.71
C GLU A 160 -16.87 19.75 0.09
N LEU A 161 -15.74 19.98 -0.59
CA LEU A 161 -15.36 21.28 -1.15
C LEU A 161 -15.18 21.18 -2.67
N GLU A 162 -15.47 22.27 -3.39
CA GLU A 162 -15.10 22.36 -4.79
C GLU A 162 -13.59 22.65 -4.90
N VAL A 163 -12.91 21.91 -5.79
CA VAL A 163 -11.45 21.89 -5.88
C VAL A 163 -11.01 22.34 -7.27
N SER A 164 -10.18 23.37 -7.34
CA SER A 164 -9.51 23.79 -8.57
C SER A 164 -7.99 23.76 -8.41
N VAL A 165 -7.28 23.28 -9.43
CA VAL A 165 -5.81 23.21 -9.42
C VAL A 165 -5.25 23.84 -10.69
N GLY A 166 -4.38 24.83 -10.52
CA GLY A 166 -3.70 25.54 -11.58
C GLY A 166 -2.18 25.45 -11.48
N ARG A 167 -1.48 25.85 -12.55
CA ARG A 167 -0.05 26.15 -12.49
C ARG A 167 0.11 27.63 -12.17
N ALA A 168 0.88 27.94 -11.14
CA ALA A 168 1.18 29.31 -10.74
C ALA A 168 2.69 29.49 -10.54
N PRO A 169 3.27 30.64 -10.93
CA PRO A 169 4.66 30.94 -10.63
C PRO A 169 4.82 31.16 -9.12
N VAL A 170 5.58 30.28 -8.47
CA VAL A 170 5.92 30.40 -7.04
C VAL A 170 7.30 31.02 -6.96
N ALA A 171 7.39 32.18 -6.32
CA ALA A 171 8.65 32.86 -6.05
C ALA A 171 9.44 32.09 -4.99
N ARG A 172 10.60 31.55 -5.36
CA ARG A 172 11.53 30.90 -4.43
C ARG A 172 12.73 31.80 -4.18
N ALA A 173 12.99 32.11 -2.92
CA ALA A 173 14.20 32.82 -2.53
C ALA A 173 15.41 31.88 -2.64
N VAL A 174 16.40 32.26 -3.43
CA VAL A 174 17.69 31.60 -3.57
C VAL A 174 18.75 32.49 -2.93
N LYS A 175 19.54 31.95 -2.01
CA LYS A 175 20.67 32.68 -1.42
C LYS A 175 21.73 32.89 -2.50
N THR A 176 22.14 34.13 -2.70
CA THR A 176 23.24 34.49 -3.60
C THR A 176 24.46 34.90 -2.77
N PRO A 177 25.69 34.67 -3.29
CA PRO A 177 26.89 35.10 -2.58
C PRO A 177 26.85 36.60 -2.29
N GLU A 178 27.28 36.98 -1.09
CA GLU A 178 27.34 38.39 -0.69
C GLU A 178 28.33 39.15 -1.57
N LEU A 179 27.88 40.29 -2.10
CA LEU A 179 28.69 41.13 -2.95
C LEU A 179 29.69 41.93 -2.10
N VAL A 180 30.99 41.62 -2.21
CA VAL A 180 32.05 42.40 -1.56
C VAL A 180 32.47 43.55 -2.48
N LEU A 181 32.23 44.79 -2.03
CA LEU A 181 32.63 46.02 -2.71
C LEU A 181 34.17 46.07 -2.85
N GLY A 182 34.66 46.03 -4.10
CA GLY A 182 36.10 46.07 -4.44
C GLY A 182 36.55 44.95 -5.37
N GLU A 183 35.86 43.80 -5.37
CA GLU A 183 36.17 42.64 -6.23
C GLU A 183 35.03 42.29 -7.21
N ALA A 184 33.84 42.86 -7.02
CA ALA A 184 32.67 42.53 -7.82
C ALA A 184 32.67 43.19 -9.20
N THR A 185 32.63 42.37 -10.27
CA THR A 185 32.25 42.81 -11.61
C THR A 185 30.74 42.79 -11.75
N LEU A 186 30.12 43.94 -12.03
CA LEU A 186 28.69 43.99 -12.38
C LEU A 186 28.47 43.27 -13.72
N THR A 187 27.95 42.05 -13.66
CA THR A 187 27.45 41.28 -14.80
C THR A 187 25.94 41.03 -14.61
N ASP A 188 25.25 40.58 -15.66
CA ASP A 188 23.80 40.25 -15.60
C ASP A 188 23.45 39.16 -14.56
N GLU A 189 24.46 38.49 -13.97
CA GLU A 189 24.30 37.46 -12.94
C GLU A 189 24.53 37.97 -11.50
N THR A 190 24.94 39.24 -11.32
CA THR A 190 25.18 39.81 -9.99
C THR A 190 23.89 40.29 -9.33
N VAL A 191 23.52 39.64 -8.23
CA VAL A 191 22.33 39.99 -7.43
C VAL A 191 22.74 40.77 -6.18
N LEU A 192 22.22 41.99 -6.04
CA LEU A 192 22.40 42.84 -4.87
C LEU A 192 21.46 42.37 -3.74
N GLY A 193 22.03 42.04 -2.56
CA GLY A 193 21.24 41.80 -1.34
C GLY A 193 21.22 40.36 -0.80
N GLY A 194 22.11 39.47 -1.24
CA GLY A 194 22.30 38.12 -0.65
C GLY A 194 21.13 37.14 -0.86
N ALA A 195 20.04 37.58 -1.46
CA ALA A 195 18.90 36.75 -1.85
C ALA A 195 18.32 37.22 -3.20
N ALA A 196 18.15 36.27 -4.12
CA ALA A 196 17.43 36.45 -5.38
C ALA A 196 16.07 35.76 -5.31
N SER A 197 15.02 36.38 -5.82
CA SER A 197 13.71 35.73 -6.00
C SER A 197 13.63 35.14 -7.40
N VAL A 198 13.59 33.81 -7.51
CA VAL A 198 13.47 33.10 -8.78
C VAL A 198 12.04 32.59 -8.94
N PRO A 199 11.32 32.94 -10.01
CA PRO A 199 10.02 32.34 -10.30
C PRO A 199 10.22 30.88 -10.67
N THR A 200 9.76 29.98 -9.82
CA THR A 200 9.73 28.54 -10.08
C THR A 200 8.32 28.12 -10.48
N GLY A 201 8.18 27.15 -11.37
CA GLY A 201 6.87 26.59 -11.70
C GLY A 201 6.29 25.86 -10.49
N GLY A 202 5.20 26.37 -9.94
CA GLY A 202 4.46 25.75 -8.84
C GLY A 202 3.04 25.35 -9.22
N LEU A 203 2.37 24.72 -8.27
CA LEU A 203 0.94 24.38 -8.36
C LEU A 203 0.19 25.21 -7.33
N GLU A 204 -0.97 25.72 -7.72
CA GLU A 204 -1.90 26.42 -6.85
C GLU A 204 -3.15 25.55 -6.67
N LEU A 205 -3.55 25.36 -5.42
CA LEU A 205 -4.75 24.61 -5.03
C LEU A 205 -5.75 25.59 -4.44
N THR A 206 -6.91 25.73 -5.08
CA THR A 206 -8.02 26.57 -4.62
C THR A 206 -9.16 25.69 -4.16
N LEU A 207 -9.53 25.82 -2.87
CA LEU A 207 -10.66 25.13 -2.27
C LEU A 207 -11.81 26.14 -2.09
N ILE A 208 -12.97 25.83 -2.64
CA ILE A 208 -14.16 26.69 -2.60
C ILE A 208 -15.19 26.02 -1.68
N ALA A 209 -15.66 26.76 -0.69
CA ALA A 209 -16.70 26.35 0.25
C ALA A 209 -17.91 27.28 0.11
N GLU A 210 -19.12 26.72 0.07
CA GLU A 210 -20.36 27.52 0.07
C GLU A 210 -20.64 28.13 1.45
N GLU A 211 -20.19 27.46 2.51
CA GLU A 211 -20.36 27.87 3.91
C GLU A 211 -19.01 28.07 4.60
N VAL A 212 -18.92 28.99 5.55
CA VAL A 212 -17.67 29.29 6.29
C VAL A 212 -17.32 28.17 7.28
N GLU A 213 -18.34 27.49 7.79
CA GLU A 213 -18.23 26.41 8.77
C GLU A 213 -18.68 25.09 8.14
N ASN A 214 -18.14 23.99 8.65
CA ASN A 214 -18.60 22.66 8.30
C ASN A 214 -19.93 22.34 9.03
N PRO A 215 -20.63 21.26 8.66
CA PRO A 215 -21.86 20.82 9.36
C PRO A 215 -21.68 20.49 10.85
N ALA A 216 -20.45 20.48 11.37
CA ALA A 216 -20.11 20.28 12.78
C ALA A 216 -19.72 21.58 13.49
N GLY A 217 -19.89 22.76 12.88
CA GLY A 217 -19.63 24.08 13.47
C GLY A 217 -18.14 24.45 13.56
N ARG A 218 -17.27 23.83 12.77
CA ARG A 218 -15.83 24.14 12.70
C ARG A 218 -15.52 24.91 11.41
N ALA A 219 -14.68 25.93 11.48
CA ALA A 219 -14.24 26.68 10.31
C ALA A 219 -13.49 25.79 9.31
N TRP A 220 -13.84 25.87 8.03
CA TRP A 220 -13.19 25.08 6.97
C TRP A 220 -11.69 25.33 6.89
N ALA A 221 -11.25 26.57 7.13
CA ALA A 221 -9.85 26.96 7.19
C ALA A 221 -9.00 26.10 8.14
N GLU A 222 -9.52 25.81 9.33
CA GLU A 222 -8.80 25.04 10.35
C GLU A 222 -8.70 23.56 9.95
N ILE A 223 -9.81 22.99 9.45
CA ILE A 223 -9.88 21.59 9.02
C ILE A 223 -8.95 21.34 7.83
N VAL A 224 -8.93 22.28 6.88
CA VAL A 224 -8.06 22.22 5.70
C VAL A 224 -6.60 22.23 6.13
N ALA A 225 -6.21 23.15 7.02
CA ALA A 225 -4.85 23.22 7.55
C ALA A 225 -4.46 21.93 8.30
N GLU A 226 -5.32 21.42 9.18
CA GLU A 226 -5.08 20.16 9.91
C GLU A 226 -4.87 18.97 8.95
N ARG A 227 -5.75 18.83 7.94
CA ARG A 227 -5.66 17.72 6.97
C ARG A 227 -4.42 17.83 6.08
N LEU A 228 -4.05 19.05 5.67
CA LEU A 228 -2.84 19.28 4.86
C LEU A 228 -1.55 19.06 5.66
N GLU A 229 -1.47 19.51 6.90
CA GLU A 229 -0.32 19.27 7.78
C GLU A 229 -0.14 17.78 8.10
N ALA A 230 -1.23 17.05 8.34
CA ALA A 230 -1.19 15.59 8.52
C ALA A 230 -0.68 14.86 7.26
N LEU A 231 -1.08 15.33 6.07
CA LEU A 231 -0.59 14.79 4.81
C LEU A 231 0.90 15.12 4.60
N TRP A 232 1.31 16.36 4.89
CA TRP A 232 2.68 16.80 4.62
C TRP A 232 3.69 16.21 5.61
N SER A 233 3.33 16.11 6.89
CA SER A 233 4.16 15.40 7.88
C SER A 233 4.39 13.95 7.48
N ALA A 234 3.37 13.26 6.97
CA ALA A 234 3.51 11.89 6.43
C ALA A 234 4.38 11.81 5.16
N LEU A 235 4.54 12.91 4.42
CA LEU A 235 5.41 12.99 3.24
C LEU A 235 6.85 13.39 3.60
N ALA A 236 7.05 14.25 4.59
CA ALA A 236 8.35 14.81 4.95
C ALA A 236 9.24 13.83 5.77
N ASP A 237 8.65 12.93 6.54
CA ASP A 237 9.39 11.97 7.39
C ASP A 237 10.26 10.99 6.57
N GLU A 238 9.98 10.80 5.28
CA GLU A 238 10.73 9.86 4.43
C GLU A 238 11.91 10.47 3.66
N ASP A 239 11.93 11.78 3.42
CA ASP A 239 13.06 12.44 2.73
C ASP A 239 14.33 12.50 3.60
N LEU A 240 14.21 12.30 4.92
CA LEU A 240 15.33 12.25 5.87
C LEU A 240 16.14 10.95 5.83
N CYS A 241 15.63 9.87 5.20
CA CYS A 241 16.32 8.58 5.14
C CYS A 241 17.08 8.32 3.83
N ALA A 242 17.04 9.24 2.85
CA ALA A 242 17.65 9.06 1.53
C ALA A 242 18.89 9.95 1.27
N GLY A 243 19.63 10.32 2.32
CA GLY A 243 20.87 11.11 2.22
C GLY A 243 22.11 10.33 2.69
N SER A 244 22.98 9.95 1.75
CA SER A 244 24.34 9.43 2.01
C SER A 244 25.14 10.41 2.89
N PRO A 245 26.05 9.94 3.78
CA PRO A 245 26.77 10.79 4.72
C PRO A 245 27.91 11.51 4.00
N GLY A 246 27.69 12.77 3.67
CA GLY A 246 28.71 13.59 3.02
C GLY A 246 28.18 14.94 2.61
N ASP A 247 27.67 15.70 3.58
CA ASP A 247 27.87 17.15 3.67
C ASP A 247 27.12 17.65 4.90
N ALA A 248 27.89 17.95 5.93
CA ALA A 248 27.40 18.56 7.16
C ALA A 248 27.00 20.01 6.85
N HIS A 249 25.75 20.25 6.48
CA HIS A 249 25.02 21.49 6.73
C HIS A 249 23.53 21.18 6.80
N ALA A 250 23.03 21.01 8.02
CA ALA A 250 21.61 20.84 8.30
C ALA A 250 20.80 22.01 7.70
N PRO A 251 19.88 21.78 6.75
CA PRO A 251 18.84 22.76 6.52
C PRO A 251 17.87 22.60 7.68
N ARG A 252 17.90 23.53 8.64
CA ARG A 252 16.70 23.80 9.46
C ARG A 252 15.57 23.97 8.46
N ALA A 253 14.59 23.08 8.51
CA ALA A 253 13.33 23.20 7.78
C ALA A 253 12.71 24.54 8.16
N SER A 254 13.08 25.60 7.43
CA SER A 254 12.45 26.89 7.55
C SER A 254 11.03 26.71 7.04
N SER A 255 10.09 27.10 7.87
CA SER A 255 8.64 27.23 7.73
C SER A 255 8.17 28.09 6.54
N SER A 256 8.89 28.04 5.42
CA SER A 256 8.76 28.93 4.27
C SER A 256 7.76 28.45 3.22
N TRP A 257 7.26 27.22 3.28
CA TRP A 257 6.27 26.72 2.33
C TRP A 257 4.82 26.98 2.80
N ALA A 258 4.60 27.07 4.13
CA ALA A 258 3.32 27.45 4.72
C ALA A 258 2.94 28.93 4.44
N ALA A 259 3.91 29.79 4.12
CA ALA A 259 3.68 31.22 3.87
C ALA A 259 3.23 31.53 2.43
N ALA A 260 3.36 30.59 1.48
CA ALA A 260 3.11 30.88 0.05
C ALA A 260 1.68 30.57 -0.42
N ALA A 261 0.83 29.96 0.41
CA ALA A 261 -0.52 29.56 0.03
C ALA A 261 -1.66 30.43 0.62
N TRP A 262 -1.33 31.48 1.38
CA TRP A 262 -2.33 32.32 2.05
C TRP A 262 -2.30 33.75 1.53
N ALA A 263 -2.81 33.93 0.31
CA ALA A 263 -3.31 35.22 -0.17
C ALA A 263 -4.84 35.15 -0.24
N LEU A 264 -5.48 35.32 0.91
CA LEU A 264 -6.89 35.71 1.02
C LEU A 264 -7.11 36.99 0.20
N ARG A 265 -7.63 36.87 -1.02
CA ARG A 265 -8.40 37.98 -1.60
C ARG A 265 -9.81 37.88 -1.05
N ARG A 266 -10.13 38.87 -0.22
CA ARG A 266 -11.49 39.28 0.13
C ARG A 266 -12.39 39.38 -1.10
#